data_AF-A0A1S2R5H9-F1
#
_entry.id   AF-A0A1S2R5H9-F1
#
_cell.length_a   1.000
_cell.length_b   1.000
_cell.length_c   1.000
_cell.angle_alpha   90.00
_cell.angle_beta   90.00
_cell.angle_gamma   90.00
#
_symmetry.space_group_name_H-M   'P 1'
#
loop_
_entity.id
_entity.type
_entity.pdbx_description
1 polymer ?
#
loop_
_entity_poly.entity_id
_entity_poly.type
_entity_poly.pdbx_seq_one_letter_code
_entity_poly.pdbx_strand_id
1 'polypeptide(L)'
;MPRLNRGETMRVSVKLSSEAKIRIMTTAKNLSVSQASMIMYALSEQFKKGITQEQLLNIENKIILEHGHFPISMPKHLADKVEQYINDFDMKKGAFIGLLVSDYFENLPLDVQTETAGESKKLSLPVHKELKDLLYRYAEEKYQNVGWMITQSIENGKYEGIPKMQESERELISYNVPSHIYERALEQSSALGVTLHFYIESCIYNAFMGDNRIFEFNDYCDDCQ
;
A
#
# COMPACT_ATOMS: atom_id res chain seq x y z
N MET A 1 8.26 -18.15 -9.44
CA MET A 1 7.49 -16.98 -8.98
C MET A 1 6.40 -16.71 -9.99
N PRO A 2 5.11 -16.86 -9.66
CA PRO A 2 4.07 -16.39 -10.56
C PRO A 2 4.23 -14.88 -10.66
N ARG A 3 4.40 -14.36 -11.89
CA ARG A 3 4.32 -12.93 -12.14
C ARG A 3 2.93 -12.50 -11.66
N LEU A 4 2.85 -11.54 -10.74
CA LEU A 4 1.61 -10.81 -10.50
C LEU A 4 1.03 -10.48 -11.87
N ASN A 5 -0.18 -10.96 -12.14
CA ASN A 5 -0.86 -10.65 -13.38
C ASN A 5 -1.29 -9.19 -13.25
N ARG A 6 -0.39 -8.24 -13.56
CA ARG A 6 -0.61 -6.80 -13.34
C ARG A 6 -1.68 -6.22 -14.28
N GLY A 7 -2.43 -7.07 -14.98
CA GLY A 7 -3.29 -6.71 -16.09
C GLY A 7 -2.53 -5.95 -17.19
N GLU A 8 -3.28 -5.24 -18.03
CA GLU A 8 -2.71 -4.23 -18.91
C GLU A 8 -2.22 -3.04 -18.07
N THR A 9 -0.98 -2.58 -18.33
CA THR A 9 -0.39 -1.43 -17.64
C THR A 9 -0.04 -0.31 -18.61
N MET A 10 -0.21 0.94 -18.19
CA MET A 10 0.19 2.14 -18.91
C MET A 10 1.37 2.82 -18.21
N ARG A 11 2.32 3.35 -18.99
CA ARG A 11 3.39 4.20 -18.45
C ARG A 11 2.89 5.63 -18.29
N VAL A 12 3.12 6.21 -17.12
CA VAL A 12 2.77 7.59 -16.81
C VAL A 12 3.98 8.30 -16.21
N SER A 13 4.16 9.56 -16.57
CA SER A 13 5.22 10.41 -16.02
C SER A 13 4.63 11.41 -15.04
N VAL A 14 4.98 11.27 -13.75
CA VAL A 14 4.43 12.07 -12.65
C VAL A 14 5.39 13.19 -12.31
N LYS A 15 4.87 14.39 -12.08
CA LYS A 15 5.64 15.52 -11.52
C LYS A 15 5.35 15.59 -10.03
N LEU A 16 6.37 15.75 -9.19
CA LEU A 16 6.20 15.80 -7.73
C LEU A 16 6.77 17.13 -7.21
N SER A 17 6.27 17.60 -6.07
CA SER A 17 6.94 18.65 -5.32
C SER A 17 8.25 18.14 -4.71
N SER A 18 9.16 19.06 -4.37
CA SER A 18 10.43 18.71 -3.72
C SER A 18 10.21 17.98 -2.39
N GLU A 19 9.27 18.46 -1.58
CA GLU A 19 8.93 17.90 -0.28
C GLU A 19 8.35 16.48 -0.42
N ALA A 20 7.37 16.31 -1.32
CA ALA A 20 6.77 15.01 -1.58
C ALA A 20 7.81 13.99 -2.06
N LYS A 21 8.74 14.41 -2.92
CA LYS A 21 9.81 13.54 -3.41
C LYS A 21 10.72 13.03 -2.29
N ILE A 22 11.12 13.90 -1.36
CA ILE A 22 11.91 13.53 -0.18
C ILE A 22 11.11 12.56 0.70
N ARG A 23 9.85 12.91 1.00
CA ARG A 23 8.98 12.07 1.83
C ARG A 23 8.73 10.70 1.24
N ILE A 24 8.40 10.62 -0.05
CA ILE A 24 8.21 9.35 -0.78
C ILE A 24 9.48 8.51 -0.70
N MET A 25 10.65 9.11 -0.94
CA MET A 25 11.92 8.39 -0.88
C MET A 25 12.17 7.82 0.53
N THR A 26 11.97 8.62 1.57
CA THR A 26 12.15 8.21 2.97
C THR A 26 11.16 7.12 3.36
N THR A 27 9.86 7.31 3.10
CA THR A 27 8.82 6.31 3.41
C THR A 27 9.03 5.01 2.63
N ALA A 28 9.37 5.09 1.33
CA ALA A 28 9.67 3.92 0.52
C ALA A 28 10.85 3.12 1.10
N LYS A 29 11.91 3.81 1.53
CA LYS A 29 13.05 3.18 2.19
C LYS A 29 12.65 2.54 3.51
N ASN A 30 11.95 3.28 4.37
CA ASN A 30 11.53 2.82 5.69
C ASN A 30 10.62 1.58 5.61
N LEU A 31 9.71 1.55 4.63
CA LEU A 31 8.79 0.43 4.42
C LEU A 31 9.34 -0.65 3.48
N SER A 32 10.58 -0.50 2.99
CA SER A 32 11.23 -1.45 2.08
C SER A 32 10.42 -1.73 0.80
N VAL A 33 9.75 -0.69 0.27
CA VAL A 33 8.95 -0.74 -0.96
C VAL A 33 9.48 0.22 -2.02
N SER A 34 9.00 0.07 -3.26
CA SER A 34 9.37 1.00 -4.32
C SER A 34 8.68 2.35 -4.17
N GLN A 35 9.32 3.44 -4.60
CA GLN A 35 8.68 4.76 -4.67
C GLN A 35 7.42 4.74 -5.55
N ALA A 36 7.42 3.96 -6.63
CA ALA A 36 6.24 3.75 -7.47
C ALA A 36 5.07 3.13 -6.67
N SER A 37 5.34 2.14 -5.81
CA SER A 37 4.32 1.59 -4.92
C SER A 37 3.77 2.63 -3.95
N MET A 38 4.59 3.57 -3.50
CA MET A 38 4.14 4.64 -2.61
C MET A 38 3.29 5.69 -3.31
N ILE A 39 3.62 6.01 -4.55
CA ILE A 39 2.78 6.85 -5.41
C ILE A 39 1.42 6.19 -5.64
N MET A 40 1.40 4.89 -5.96
CA MET A 40 0.15 4.14 -6.19
C MET A 40 -0.72 4.08 -4.92
N TYR A 41 -0.09 3.88 -3.76
CA TYR A 41 -0.77 3.89 -2.46
C TYR A 41 -1.39 5.26 -2.14
N ALA A 42 -0.62 6.35 -2.26
CA ALA A 42 -1.14 7.69 -2.01
C ALA A 42 -2.31 8.03 -2.96
N LEU A 43 -2.21 7.62 -4.22
CA LEU A 43 -3.27 7.84 -5.19
C LEU A 43 -4.54 7.04 -4.85
N SER A 44 -4.42 5.80 -4.38
CA SER A 44 -5.58 5.01 -3.97
C SER A 44 -6.25 5.60 -2.72
N GLU A 45 -5.48 6.10 -1.76
CA GLU A 45 -6.01 6.81 -0.58
C GLU A 45 -6.76 8.09 -0.95
N GLN A 46 -6.24 8.88 -1.88
CA GLN A 46 -6.94 10.08 -2.38
C GLN A 46 -8.24 9.70 -3.10
N PHE A 47 -8.25 8.64 -3.90
CA PHE A 47 -9.48 8.19 -4.57
C PHE A 47 -10.54 7.62 -3.63
N LYS A 48 -10.16 7.05 -2.48
CA LYS A 48 -11.12 6.60 -1.46
C LYS A 48 -11.86 7.78 -0.81
N LYS A 49 -11.17 8.91 -0.61
CA LYS A 49 -11.74 10.12 -0.02
C LYS A 49 -12.68 10.87 -0.98
N GLY A 50 -12.58 10.58 -2.28
CA GLY A 50 -13.20 11.38 -3.33
C GLY A 50 -12.41 12.66 -3.59
N ILE A 51 -12.41 13.10 -4.84
CA ILE A 51 -11.67 14.30 -5.28
C ILE A 51 -12.66 15.25 -5.91
N THR A 52 -12.74 16.45 -5.36
CA THR A 52 -13.57 17.54 -5.90
C THR A 52 -12.70 18.57 -6.62
N GLN A 53 -13.31 19.33 -7.53
CA GLN A 53 -12.63 20.40 -8.25
C GLN A 53 -12.08 21.48 -7.30
N GLU A 54 -12.85 21.84 -6.26
CA GLU A 54 -12.45 22.83 -5.27
C GLU A 54 -11.20 22.40 -4.50
N GLN A 55 -11.15 21.14 -4.06
CA GLN A 55 -9.95 20.58 -3.43
C GLN A 55 -8.74 20.66 -4.35
N LEU A 56 -8.92 20.31 -5.64
CA LEU A 56 -7.82 20.33 -6.60
C LEU A 56 -7.27 21.74 -6.82
N LEU A 57 -8.13 22.74 -6.93
CA LEU A 57 -7.74 24.16 -7.02
C LEU A 57 -6.98 24.62 -5.76
N ASN A 58 -7.44 24.22 -4.58
CA ASN A 58 -6.75 24.53 -3.33
C ASN A 58 -5.36 23.89 -3.28
N ILE A 59 -5.22 22.65 -3.75
CA ILE A 59 -3.93 21.97 -3.84
C ILE A 59 -3.02 22.68 -4.84
N GLU A 60 -3.51 23.06 -6.02
CA GLU A 60 -2.73 23.75 -7.05
C GLU A 60 -2.18 25.10 -6.56
N ASN A 61 -2.93 25.81 -5.72
CA ASN A 61 -2.48 27.06 -5.10
C ASN A 61 -1.41 26.85 -4.01
N LYS A 62 -1.34 25.66 -3.42
CA LYS A 62 -0.42 25.33 -2.31
C LYS A 62 0.86 24.63 -2.80
N ILE A 63 0.73 23.75 -3.79
CA ILE A 63 1.78 22.81 -4.19
C ILE A 63 2.41 23.21 -5.51
N ILE A 64 3.72 23.40 -5.48
CA ILE A 64 4.52 23.66 -6.67
C ILE A 64 5.14 22.35 -7.16
N LEU A 65 4.72 21.90 -8.34
CA LEU A 65 5.29 20.71 -8.97
C LEU A 65 6.60 21.02 -9.70
N GLU A 66 7.62 20.20 -9.46
CA GLU A 66 8.89 20.32 -10.16
C GLU A 66 8.76 19.94 -11.64
N HIS A 67 9.72 20.39 -12.45
CA HIS A 67 9.84 19.97 -13.85
C HIS A 67 10.36 18.53 -13.99
N GLY A 68 10.88 17.95 -12.91
CA GLY A 68 11.33 16.57 -12.85
C GLY A 68 10.20 15.58 -13.10
N HIS A 69 10.52 14.54 -13.88
CA HIS A 69 9.57 13.52 -14.30
C HIS A 69 9.93 12.18 -13.66
N PHE A 70 9.00 11.60 -12.89
CA PHE A 70 9.14 10.28 -12.29
C PHE A 70 8.26 9.26 -13.06
N PRO A 71 8.85 8.34 -13.83
CA PRO A 71 8.09 7.38 -14.61
C PRO A 71 7.57 6.25 -13.72
N ILE A 72 6.26 5.98 -13.80
CA ILE A 72 5.61 4.84 -13.15
C ILE A 72 4.85 4.00 -14.16
N SER A 73 4.68 2.72 -13.83
CA SER A 73 3.78 1.81 -14.53
C SER A 73 2.52 1.65 -13.68
N MET A 74 1.38 2.05 -14.24
CA MET A 74 0.08 2.08 -13.59
C MET A 74 -0.86 1.07 -14.26
N PRO A 75 -1.67 0.31 -13.52
CA PRO A 75 -2.71 -0.54 -14.09
C PRO A 75 -3.72 0.29 -14.91
N LYS A 76 -4.16 -0.24 -16.05
CA LYS A 76 -4.97 0.48 -17.03
C LYS A 76 -6.26 1.04 -16.43
N HIS A 77 -6.97 0.25 -15.64
CA HIS A 77 -8.21 0.68 -14.99
C HIS A 77 -8.03 1.89 -14.04
N LEU A 78 -6.89 2.01 -13.35
CA LEU A 78 -6.57 3.23 -12.59
C LEU A 78 -6.26 4.40 -13.52
N ALA A 79 -5.55 4.15 -14.62
CA ALA A 79 -5.28 5.16 -15.62
C ALA A 79 -6.58 5.67 -16.25
N ASP A 80 -7.55 4.80 -16.49
CA ASP A 80 -8.88 5.15 -17.00
C ASP A 80 -9.67 5.98 -15.98
N LYS A 81 -9.60 5.64 -14.68
CA LYS A 81 -10.17 6.46 -13.60
C LYS A 81 -9.53 7.85 -13.54
N VAL A 82 -8.21 7.95 -13.72
CA VAL A 82 -7.52 9.24 -13.82
C VAL A 82 -7.98 10.01 -15.06
N GLU A 83 -8.13 9.35 -16.20
CA GLU A 83 -8.62 9.97 -17.45
C GLU A 83 -10.00 10.60 -17.26
N GLN A 84 -10.90 9.95 -16.53
CA GLN A 84 -12.22 10.52 -16.20
C GLN A 84 -12.07 11.87 -15.47
N TYR A 85 -11.28 11.91 -14.39
CA TYR A 85 -11.08 13.14 -13.63
C TYR A 85 -10.38 14.25 -14.42
N ILE A 86 -9.36 13.93 -15.22
CA ILE A 86 -8.62 14.99 -15.92
C ILE A 86 -9.41 15.61 -17.07
N ASN A 87 -10.35 14.88 -17.66
CA ASN A 87 -11.27 15.44 -18.66
C ASN A 87 -12.24 16.44 -18.00
N ASP A 88 -12.68 16.17 -16.77
CA ASP A 88 -13.56 17.06 -16.02
C ASP A 88 -12.85 18.34 -15.53
N PHE A 89 -11.54 18.26 -15.30
CA PHE A 89 -10.74 19.35 -14.72
C PHE A 89 -9.77 20.05 -15.68
N ASP A 90 -9.73 19.65 -16.97
CA ASP A 90 -8.79 20.16 -17.99
C ASP A 90 -7.31 20.17 -17.54
N MET A 91 -6.87 19.06 -16.95
CA MET A 91 -5.51 18.91 -16.44
C MET A 91 -4.67 17.88 -17.19
N LYS A 92 -3.35 18.07 -17.20
CA LYS A 92 -2.44 17.01 -17.67
C LYS A 92 -2.36 15.89 -16.63
N LYS A 93 -2.54 14.63 -17.06
CA LYS A 93 -2.41 13.41 -16.24
C LYS A 93 -1.27 13.44 -15.23
N GLY A 94 -0.06 13.78 -15.68
CA GLY A 94 1.13 13.81 -14.83
C GLY A 94 1.13 14.91 -13.76
N ALA A 95 0.45 16.03 -14.02
CA ALA A 95 0.26 17.11 -13.06
C ALA A 95 -0.85 16.77 -12.06
N PHE A 96 -1.98 16.25 -12.53
CA PHE A 96 -3.09 15.80 -11.67
C PHE A 96 -2.61 14.78 -10.63
N ILE A 97 -1.96 13.69 -11.08
CA ILE A 97 -1.39 12.68 -10.17
C ILE A 97 -0.36 13.33 -9.24
N GLY A 98 0.44 14.24 -9.79
CA GLY A 98 1.46 14.97 -9.05
C GLY A 98 0.92 15.75 -7.86
N LEU A 99 -0.14 16.52 -8.08
CA LEU A 99 -0.79 17.33 -7.05
C LEU A 99 -1.36 16.45 -5.94
N LEU A 100 -2.13 15.43 -6.29
CA LEU A 100 -2.76 14.53 -5.30
C LEU A 100 -1.76 13.79 -4.43
N VAL A 101 -0.70 13.27 -5.06
CA VAL A 101 0.35 12.52 -4.37
C VAL A 101 1.18 13.48 -3.50
N SER A 102 1.48 14.67 -4.01
CA SER A 102 2.24 15.65 -3.22
C SER A 102 1.44 16.11 -2.01
N ASP A 103 0.15 16.38 -2.18
CA ASP A 103 -0.74 16.76 -1.08
C ASP A 103 -0.83 15.67 -0.01
N TYR A 104 -0.96 14.41 -0.43
CA TYR A 104 -0.98 13.28 0.49
C TYR A 104 0.28 13.27 1.38
N PHE A 105 1.47 13.32 0.77
CA PHE A 105 2.73 13.20 1.52
C PHE A 105 3.05 14.45 2.34
N GLU A 106 2.75 15.64 1.85
CA GLU A 106 3.00 16.90 2.56
C GLU A 106 2.12 17.06 3.81
N ASN A 107 0.91 16.49 3.80
CA ASN A 107 0.00 16.53 4.94
C ASN A 107 0.19 15.38 5.95
N LEU A 108 1.15 14.46 5.72
CA LEU A 108 1.47 13.42 6.72
C LEU A 108 2.15 14.03 7.96
N PRO A 109 1.87 13.50 9.17
CA PRO A 109 2.58 13.88 10.39
C PRO A 109 4.09 13.70 10.23
N LEU A 110 4.88 14.63 10.80
CA LEU A 110 6.34 14.62 10.74
C LEU A 110 6.95 13.38 11.42
N ASP A 111 6.24 12.80 12.37
CA ASP A 111 6.66 11.71 13.26
C ASP A 111 6.87 10.38 12.52
N VAL A 112 6.35 10.25 11.29
CA VAL A 112 6.53 9.07 10.42
C VAL A 112 7.96 8.98 9.85
N GLN A 113 8.81 9.99 10.10
CA GLN A 113 10.10 10.16 9.42
C GLN A 113 11.35 9.70 10.23
N THR A 114 11.22 9.34 11.51
CA THR A 114 12.38 9.30 12.44
C THR A 114 13.02 7.94 12.72
N GLU A 115 12.61 6.84 12.11
CA GLU A 115 13.35 5.57 12.29
C GLU A 115 14.41 5.38 11.21
N THR A 116 15.69 5.36 11.63
CA THR A 116 16.83 5.02 10.79
C THR A 116 16.60 3.67 10.12
N ALA A 117 16.35 3.70 8.81
CA ALA A 117 16.17 2.53 7.98
C ALA A 117 17.37 1.56 8.08
N GLY A 118 17.22 0.51 8.90
CA GLY A 118 18.05 -0.69 8.81
C GLY A 118 17.80 -1.42 7.51
N GLU A 119 18.75 -2.26 7.08
CA GLU A 119 18.62 -3.05 5.85
C GLU A 119 17.34 -3.90 5.87
N SER A 120 16.61 -3.99 4.77
CA SER A 120 15.41 -4.82 4.70
C SER A 120 15.77 -6.30 4.85
N LYS A 121 15.04 -7.06 5.66
CA LYS A 121 15.22 -8.52 5.75
C LYS A 121 14.25 -9.22 4.81
N LYS A 122 14.77 -10.12 3.98
CA LYS A 122 13.96 -10.97 3.11
C LYS A 122 13.34 -12.09 3.94
N LEU A 123 12.02 -12.15 3.96
CA LEU A 123 11.24 -13.13 4.67
C LEU A 123 10.53 -14.05 3.67
N SER A 124 10.47 -15.34 3.98
CA SER A 124 9.69 -16.31 3.20
C SER A 124 8.80 -17.11 4.15
N LEU A 125 7.49 -17.00 3.98
CA LEU A 125 6.49 -17.59 4.87
C LEU A 125 5.59 -18.57 4.11
N PRO A 126 5.37 -19.79 4.63
CA PRO A 126 4.35 -20.70 4.13
C PRO A 126 2.96 -20.34 4.69
N VAL A 127 2.20 -19.53 3.96
CA VAL A 127 0.85 -19.10 4.38
C VAL A 127 -0.24 -19.99 3.78
N HIS A 128 -1.41 -20.05 4.42
CA HIS A 128 -2.59 -20.66 3.81
C HIS A 128 -2.89 -20.03 2.46
N LYS A 129 -3.21 -20.86 1.47
CA LYS A 129 -3.48 -20.42 0.10
C LYS A 129 -4.63 -19.42 0.02
N GLU A 130 -5.72 -19.66 0.76
CA GLU A 130 -6.85 -18.74 0.86
C GLU A 130 -6.40 -17.34 1.33
N LEU A 131 -5.53 -17.26 2.34
CA LEU A 131 -5.00 -15.99 2.84
C LEU A 131 -4.12 -15.29 1.81
N LYS A 132 -3.30 -16.08 1.10
CA LYS A 132 -2.48 -15.56 0.01
C LYS A 132 -3.36 -15.00 -1.10
N ASP A 133 -4.35 -15.74 -1.57
CA ASP A 133 -5.24 -15.30 -2.65
C ASP A 133 -6.00 -14.03 -2.24
N LEU A 134 -6.44 -13.95 -0.98
CA LEU A 134 -7.06 -12.74 -0.42
C LEU A 134 -6.11 -11.53 -0.44
N LEU A 135 -4.87 -11.73 0.02
CA LEU A 135 -3.83 -10.72 0.06
C LEU A 135 -3.52 -10.18 -1.35
N TYR A 136 -3.35 -11.07 -2.32
CA TYR A 136 -3.05 -10.70 -3.71
C TYR A 136 -4.25 -10.05 -4.40
N ARG A 137 -5.47 -10.55 -4.18
CA ARG A 137 -6.69 -9.95 -4.71
C ARG A 137 -6.88 -8.52 -4.20
N TYR A 138 -6.71 -8.30 -2.90
CA TYR A 138 -6.83 -6.98 -2.32
C TYR A 138 -5.70 -6.04 -2.79
N ALA A 139 -4.47 -6.54 -2.88
CA ALA A 139 -3.33 -5.79 -3.42
C ALA A 139 -3.61 -5.30 -4.85
N GLU A 140 -4.27 -6.12 -5.66
CA GLU A 140 -4.70 -5.76 -7.00
C GLU A 140 -5.81 -4.71 -6.98
N GLU A 141 -6.90 -4.96 -6.26
CA GLU A 141 -8.07 -4.07 -6.20
C GLU A 141 -7.74 -2.68 -5.64
N LYS A 142 -6.90 -2.62 -4.60
CA LYS A 142 -6.53 -1.36 -3.95
C LYS A 142 -5.21 -0.77 -4.45
N TYR A 143 -4.58 -1.38 -5.45
CA TYR A 143 -3.32 -0.94 -6.05
C TYR A 143 -2.14 -0.89 -5.08
N GLN A 144 -2.10 -1.81 -4.13
CA GLN A 144 -1.11 -1.84 -3.06
C GLN A 144 -0.04 -2.91 -3.30
N ASN A 145 1.11 -2.74 -2.65
CA ASN A 145 2.17 -3.75 -2.68
C ASN A 145 1.92 -4.79 -1.59
N VAL A 146 1.99 -6.08 -1.94
CA VAL A 146 1.87 -7.19 -0.98
C VAL A 146 2.82 -7.05 0.22
N GLY A 147 4.08 -6.65 0.00
CA GLY A 147 5.05 -6.43 1.08
C GLY A 147 4.65 -5.28 2.00
N TRP A 148 4.07 -4.21 1.47
CA TRP A 148 3.51 -3.12 2.29
C TRP A 148 2.35 -3.62 3.15
N MET A 149 1.43 -4.39 2.56
CA MET A 149 0.28 -4.92 3.29
C MET A 149 0.70 -5.84 4.43
N ILE A 150 1.71 -6.69 4.20
CA ILE A 150 2.23 -7.56 5.25
C ILE A 150 2.91 -6.74 6.35
N THR A 151 3.69 -5.72 5.98
CA THR A 151 4.26 -4.78 6.93
C THR A 151 3.17 -4.13 7.80
N GLN A 152 2.11 -3.61 7.19
CA GLN A 152 0.97 -3.04 7.92
C GLN A 152 0.24 -4.06 8.79
N SER A 153 0.16 -5.31 8.33
CA SER A 153 -0.42 -6.40 9.13
C SER A 153 0.41 -6.66 10.39
N ILE A 154 1.74 -6.66 10.30
CA ILE A 154 2.60 -6.85 11.46
C ILE A 154 2.45 -5.67 12.44
N GLU A 155 2.38 -4.45 11.92
CA GLU A 155 2.26 -3.24 12.74
C GLU A 155 0.91 -3.12 13.44
N ASN A 156 -0.18 -3.50 12.77
CA ASN A 156 -1.54 -3.17 13.22
C ASN A 156 -2.44 -4.40 13.47
N GLY A 157 -2.18 -5.53 12.81
CA GLY A 157 -3.10 -6.67 12.71
C GLY A 157 -3.34 -7.43 14.02
N LYS A 158 -2.45 -7.30 15.01
CA LYS A 158 -2.46 -8.02 16.30
C LYS A 158 -2.49 -9.56 16.16
N TYR A 159 -1.87 -10.26 17.11
CA TYR A 159 -1.98 -11.72 17.18
C TYR A 159 -3.22 -12.11 17.98
N GLU A 160 -4.11 -12.92 17.39
CA GLU A 160 -5.34 -13.41 18.06
C GLU A 160 -5.46 -14.94 17.99
N GLY A 161 -4.33 -15.63 17.81
CA GLY A 161 -4.30 -17.09 17.74
C GLY A 161 -4.19 -17.63 16.31
N ILE A 162 -4.57 -18.89 16.14
CA ILE A 162 -4.43 -19.62 14.87
C ILE A 162 -5.52 -19.16 13.90
N PRO A 163 -5.16 -18.72 12.67
CA PRO A 163 -6.12 -18.42 11.60
C PRO A 163 -7.10 -19.56 11.39
N LYS A 164 -8.41 -19.25 11.37
CA LYS A 164 -9.45 -20.23 11.06
C LYS A 164 -9.67 -20.27 9.55
N MET A 165 -8.87 -21.07 8.84
CA MET A 165 -9.01 -21.28 7.40
C MET A 165 -9.71 -22.60 7.09
N GLN A 166 -10.46 -22.64 5.98
CA GLN A 166 -11.17 -23.85 5.56
C GLN A 166 -10.22 -24.89 4.96
N GLU A 167 -9.20 -24.42 4.25
CA GLU A 167 -8.23 -25.26 3.56
C GLU A 167 -6.91 -25.35 4.34
N SER A 168 -6.25 -26.50 4.28
CA SER A 168 -4.91 -26.70 4.84
C SER A 168 -3.78 -26.50 3.82
N GLU A 169 -4.10 -26.20 2.57
CA GLU A 169 -3.10 -25.98 1.52
C GLU A 169 -2.28 -24.73 1.85
N ARG A 170 -0.94 -24.86 1.78
CA ARG A 170 -0.01 -23.78 2.09
C ARG A 170 0.88 -23.47 0.90
N GLU A 171 1.11 -22.19 0.66
CA GLU A 171 1.99 -21.71 -0.38
C GLU A 171 3.01 -20.71 0.16
N LEU A 172 4.20 -20.71 -0.44
CA LEU A 172 5.26 -19.80 -0.03
C LEU A 172 5.03 -18.40 -0.60
N ILE A 173 5.07 -17.39 0.27
CA ILE A 173 5.20 -15.98 -0.11
C ILE A 173 6.57 -15.46 0.33
N SER A 174 7.22 -14.67 -0.52
CA SER A 174 8.52 -14.05 -0.20
C SER A 174 8.45 -12.54 -0.41
N TYR A 175 8.90 -11.78 0.57
CA TYR A 175 8.83 -10.32 0.58
C TYR A 175 9.95 -9.73 1.46
N ASN A 176 10.18 -8.43 1.31
CA ASN A 176 11.13 -7.70 2.14
C ASN A 176 10.35 -6.98 3.25
N VAL A 177 10.84 -7.11 4.48
CA VAL A 177 10.30 -6.42 5.66
C VAL A 177 11.39 -5.49 6.20
N PRO A 178 11.04 -4.27 6.62
CA PRO A 178 11.98 -3.41 7.33
C PRO A 178 12.58 -4.11 8.56
N SER A 179 13.89 -3.94 8.81
CA SER A 179 14.57 -4.62 9.92
C SER A 179 13.91 -4.39 11.28
N HIS A 180 13.51 -3.14 11.58
CA HIS A 180 12.87 -2.79 12.85
C HIS A 180 11.52 -3.52 13.04
N ILE A 181 10.74 -3.67 11.97
CA ILE A 181 9.46 -4.40 11.97
C ILE A 181 9.69 -5.90 12.12
N TYR A 182 10.71 -6.43 11.42
CA TYR A 182 11.11 -7.82 11.58
C TYR A 182 11.55 -8.13 13.01
N GLU A 183 12.38 -7.27 13.61
CA GLU A 183 12.89 -7.44 14.97
C GLU A 183 11.77 -7.35 16.00
N ARG A 184 10.86 -6.37 15.85
CA ARG A 184 9.66 -6.27 16.67
C ARG A 184 8.76 -7.51 16.56
N ALA A 185 8.56 -8.02 15.34
CA ALA A 185 7.80 -9.26 15.14
C ALA A 185 8.48 -10.47 15.79
N LEU A 186 9.81 -10.54 15.72
CA LEU A 186 10.59 -11.60 16.36
C LEU A 186 10.45 -11.55 17.89
N GLU A 187 10.60 -10.37 18.49
CA GLU A 187 10.40 -10.14 19.92
C GLU A 187 8.99 -10.53 20.37
N GLN A 188 7.96 -10.07 19.65
CA GLN A 188 6.56 -10.38 19.95
C GLN A 188 6.25 -11.87 19.81
N SER A 189 6.73 -12.52 18.74
CA SER A 189 6.55 -13.97 18.56
C SER A 189 7.22 -14.78 19.67
N SER A 190 8.41 -14.36 20.11
CA SER A 190 9.14 -15.00 21.20
C SER A 190 8.45 -14.82 22.55
N ALA A 191 7.94 -13.62 22.84
CA ALA A 191 7.17 -13.33 24.04
C ALA A 191 5.86 -14.14 24.11
N LEU A 192 5.24 -14.40 22.96
CA LEU A 192 4.03 -15.23 22.84
C LEU A 192 4.32 -16.73 22.79
N GLY A 193 5.59 -17.15 22.68
CA GLY A 193 5.97 -18.56 22.57
C GLY A 193 5.56 -19.22 21.25
N VAL A 194 5.39 -18.45 20.17
CA VAL A 194 4.99 -18.94 18.84
C VAL A 194 6.09 -18.72 17.82
N THR A 195 6.08 -19.49 16.73
CA THR A 195 7.05 -19.25 15.65
C THR A 195 6.75 -17.91 14.97
N LEU A 196 7.80 -17.23 14.50
CA LEU A 196 7.67 -15.96 13.76
C LEU A 196 6.71 -16.09 12.57
N HIS A 197 6.73 -17.23 11.89
CA HIS A 197 5.79 -17.51 10.81
C HIS A 197 4.35 -17.50 11.31
N PHE A 198 4.00 -18.31 12.32
CA PHE A 198 2.63 -18.33 12.85
C PHE A 198 2.19 -16.96 13.35
N TYR A 199 3.09 -16.21 13.97
CA TYR A 199 2.84 -14.85 14.40
C TYR A 199 2.42 -13.95 13.22
N ILE A 200 3.24 -13.88 12.18
CA ILE A 200 2.97 -13.00 11.03
C ILE A 200 1.74 -13.46 10.24
N GLU A 201 1.56 -14.77 10.08
CA GLU A 201 0.38 -15.33 9.42
C GLU A 201 -0.92 -14.95 10.16
N SER A 202 -0.91 -14.99 11.49
CA SER A 202 -2.01 -14.52 12.34
C SER A 202 -2.26 -13.02 12.16
N CYS A 203 -1.21 -12.20 12.16
CA CYS A 203 -1.34 -10.77 11.92
C CYS A 203 -1.97 -10.46 10.55
N ILE A 204 -1.57 -11.17 9.48
CA ILE A 204 -2.16 -11.01 8.15
C ILE A 204 -3.62 -11.45 8.17
N TYR A 205 -3.93 -12.60 8.77
CA TYR A 205 -5.31 -13.08 8.89
C TYR A 205 -6.20 -12.05 9.59
N ASN A 206 -5.77 -11.53 10.73
CA ASN A 206 -6.55 -10.58 11.52
C ASN A 206 -6.70 -9.21 10.83
N ALA A 207 -5.71 -8.80 10.03
CA ALA A 207 -5.81 -7.60 9.22
C ALA A 207 -6.99 -7.64 8.22
N PHE A 208 -7.42 -8.84 7.80
CA PHE A 208 -8.57 -9.04 6.91
C PHE A 208 -9.83 -9.54 7.62
N MET A 209 -9.69 -10.43 8.59
CA MET A 209 -10.78 -11.23 9.15
C MET A 209 -11.06 -10.93 10.62
N GLY A 210 -10.13 -10.28 11.32
CA GLY A 210 -10.24 -9.99 12.75
C GLY A 210 -11.31 -8.94 13.06
N ASP A 211 -11.45 -8.60 14.34
CA ASP A 211 -12.44 -7.59 14.77
C ASP A 211 -11.99 -6.15 14.44
N ASN A 212 -10.68 -5.92 14.35
CA ASN A 212 -10.09 -4.63 13.97
C ASN A 212 -9.43 -4.73 12.58
N ARG A 213 -10.25 -5.00 11.56
CA ARG A 213 -9.78 -5.14 10.17
C ARG A 213 -9.16 -3.82 9.71
N ILE A 214 -8.02 -3.92 9.04
CA ILE A 214 -7.36 -2.77 8.39
C ILE A 214 -7.48 -2.86 6.86
N PHE A 215 -7.85 -4.03 6.33
CA PHE A 215 -8.11 -4.26 4.92
C PHE A 215 -9.57 -4.65 4.70
N GLU A 216 -10.35 -3.67 4.26
CA GLU A 216 -11.78 -3.84 4.00
C GLU A 216 -12.02 -3.86 2.48
N PHE A 217 -12.63 -4.94 2.00
CA PHE A 217 -13.21 -4.93 0.67
C PHE A 217 -14.34 -3.91 0.67
N ASN A 218 -14.40 -3.09 -0.37
CA ASN A 218 -15.63 -2.32 -0.58
C ASN A 218 -16.61 -3.34 -1.11
N ASP A 219 -17.28 -4.06 -0.23
CA ASP A 219 -18.49 -4.74 -0.62
C ASP A 219 -19.42 -3.62 -1.09
N TYR A 220 -19.57 -3.50 -2.42
CA TYR A 220 -20.79 -2.89 -2.94
C TYR A 220 -21.90 -3.70 -2.28
N CYS A 221 -22.61 -3.03 -1.38
CA CYS A 221 -23.83 -3.53 -0.80
C CYS A 221 -24.88 -3.52 -1.93
N ASP A 222 -24.73 -4.46 -2.87
CA ASP A 222 -25.79 -4.91 -3.73
C ASP A 222 -26.43 -6.08 -2.99
N ASP A 223 -27.66 -5.85 -2.54
CA ASP A 223 -28.57 -6.83 -1.94
C ASP A 223 -28.37 -7.19 -0.45
N CYS A 224 -28.81 -6.28 0.42
CA CYS A 224 -29.71 -6.69 1.49
C CYS A 224 -31.09 -6.08 1.23
N GLN A 225 -31.94 -6.91 0.62
CA GLN A 225 -33.40 -6.75 0.55
C GLN A 225 -34.02 -6.65 1.95
#